data_AF-A0A556MYR6-F1
#
_entry.id   AF-A0A556MYR6-F1
#
_cell.length_a   1.000
_cell.length_b   1.000
_cell.length_c   1.000
_cell.angle_alpha   90.00
_cell.angle_beta   90.00
_cell.angle_gamma   90.00
#
_symmetry.space_group_name_H-M   'P 1'
#
loop_
_entity.id
_entity.type
_entity.pdbx_description
1 polymer ?
#
loop_
_entity_poly.entity_id
_entity_poly.type
_entity_poly.pdbx_seq_one_letter_code
_entity_poly.pdbx_strand_id
1 'polypeptide(L)'
;WNPSSRQFDGNGLPVFGGNQPIWVFGVNINGEGCPYYDGVNNWVYDQYQLGTSTAYKKVFTSLMWIANTVTAPGHDFLESDVRMKVRVSKQYAAYNATGQNGGRPMYSWSMNDLQTTTASRDVLASALDLINVVPNPYYAFSEYERNRIDTRVKIVNLPDQCTVTIYNVSGKLIRQFKKDNQVTSIDWDLKNTIGVPIASGVYLIHVEVPGVGERIVKFFGGMRQVDLETI
;
A
#
# COMPACT_ATOMS: atom_id res chain seq x y z
N TRP A 1 -13.95 -11.10 32.86
CA TRP A 1 -13.06 -10.00 33.28
C TRP A 1 -13.83 -8.70 33.12
N ASN A 2 -13.97 -7.89 34.18
CA ASN A 2 -14.78 -6.67 34.23
C ASN A 2 -14.26 -5.70 35.32
N PRO A 3 -13.30 -4.80 35.00
CA PRO A 3 -12.73 -3.88 35.97
C PRO A 3 -13.68 -2.72 36.31
N SER A 4 -13.59 -2.23 37.55
CA SER A 4 -14.37 -1.09 38.05
C SER A 4 -13.48 0.08 38.47
N SER A 5 -14.09 1.24 38.75
CA SER A 5 -13.40 2.41 39.30
C SER A 5 -13.20 2.32 40.82
N ARG A 6 -13.71 1.27 41.47
CA ARG A 6 -13.70 1.13 42.93
C ARG A 6 -12.31 0.72 43.44
N GLN A 7 -11.68 1.59 44.23
CA GLN A 7 -10.37 1.32 44.83
C GLN A 7 -10.46 0.62 46.19
N PHE A 8 -11.49 0.91 46.99
CA PHE A 8 -11.72 0.33 48.32
C PHE A 8 -13.15 -0.19 48.45
N ASP A 9 -13.38 -1.21 49.27
CA ASP A 9 -14.72 -1.63 49.67
C ASP A 9 -15.27 -0.79 50.84
N GLY A 10 -16.50 -1.10 51.26
CA GLY A 10 -17.16 -0.42 52.38
C GLY A 10 -16.49 -0.65 53.75
N ASN A 11 -15.57 -1.61 53.85
CA ASN A 11 -14.79 -1.90 55.05
C ASN A 11 -13.37 -1.30 54.98
N GLY A 12 -13.07 -0.52 53.94
CA GLY A 12 -11.76 0.10 53.74
C GLY A 12 -10.68 -0.85 53.22
N LEU A 13 -11.04 -2.06 52.78
CA LEU A 13 -10.09 -2.99 52.16
C LEU A 13 -9.83 -2.60 50.70
N PRO A 14 -8.58 -2.69 50.21
CA PRO A 14 -8.26 -2.41 48.82
C PRO A 14 -8.87 -3.46 47.89
N VAL A 15 -9.59 -2.99 46.86
CA VAL A 15 -10.24 -3.81 45.83
C VAL A 15 -9.69 -3.51 44.42
N PHE A 16 -9.04 -2.36 44.22
CA PHE A 16 -8.33 -1.98 42.98
C PHE A 16 -8.99 -2.48 41.69
N GLY A 17 -10.24 -2.06 41.48
CA GLY A 17 -10.99 -2.36 40.27
C GLY A 17 -11.67 -3.72 40.24
N GLY A 18 -11.81 -4.41 41.38
CA GLY A 18 -12.61 -5.64 41.51
C GLY A 18 -11.77 -6.90 41.70
N ASN A 19 -10.50 -6.75 42.11
CA ASN A 19 -9.55 -7.85 42.36
C ASN A 19 -9.35 -8.78 41.15
N GLN A 20 -9.24 -8.19 39.96
CA GLN A 20 -8.94 -8.92 38.72
C GLN A 20 -7.62 -8.44 38.09
N PRO A 21 -6.46 -8.79 38.69
CA PRO A 21 -5.15 -8.45 38.15
C PRO A 21 -4.82 -9.25 36.88
N ILE A 22 -4.08 -8.60 35.99
CA ILE A 22 -3.41 -9.25 34.87
C ILE A 22 -2.03 -9.70 35.36
N TRP A 23 -1.75 -10.99 35.19
CA TRP A 23 -0.49 -11.61 35.54
C TRP A 23 0.30 -11.86 34.26
N VAL A 24 1.53 -11.36 34.21
CA VAL A 24 2.42 -11.56 33.06
C VAL A 24 3.55 -12.48 33.47
N PHE A 25 3.58 -13.67 32.86
CA PHE A 25 4.61 -14.67 33.10
C PHE A 25 5.70 -14.60 32.03
N GLY A 26 6.93 -14.82 32.44
CA GLY A 26 8.06 -14.92 31.54
C GLY A 26 8.35 -16.37 31.19
N VAL A 27 8.87 -16.56 29.97
CA VAL A 27 9.14 -17.91 29.46
C VAL A 27 10.44 -18.45 30.03
N ASN A 28 10.34 -19.65 30.61
CA ASN A 28 11.42 -20.46 31.17
C ASN A 28 12.43 -19.66 32.01
N ILE A 29 11.93 -18.75 32.85
CA ILE A 29 12.79 -17.99 33.77
C ILE A 29 13.47 -18.98 34.71
N ASN A 30 14.79 -18.85 34.85
CA ASN A 30 15.62 -19.71 35.71
C ASN A 30 15.44 -21.23 35.48
N GLY A 31 15.01 -21.65 34.29
CA GLY A 31 14.82 -23.06 33.99
C GLY A 31 13.58 -23.71 34.63
N GLU A 32 12.62 -22.92 35.13
CA GLU A 32 11.44 -23.44 35.83
C GLU A 32 10.39 -24.09 34.89
N GLY A 33 10.55 -23.93 33.58
CA GLY A 33 9.76 -24.62 32.56
C GLY A 33 8.45 -23.92 32.16
N CYS A 34 8.22 -22.66 32.55
CA CYS A 34 7.06 -21.90 32.09
C CYS A 34 7.11 -21.75 30.55
N PRO A 35 6.13 -22.27 29.80
CA PRO A 35 6.14 -22.26 28.33
C PRO A 35 5.70 -20.91 27.75
N TYR A 36 5.84 -20.74 26.42
CA TYR A 36 5.19 -19.64 25.70
C TYR A 36 3.67 -19.81 25.77
N TYR A 37 2.96 -18.69 25.89
CA TYR A 37 1.50 -18.69 25.81
C TYR A 37 1.07 -18.80 24.33
N ASP A 38 0.31 -19.84 24.02
CA ASP A 38 -0.22 -20.15 22.68
C ASP A 38 -1.75 -20.10 22.61
N GLY A 39 -2.40 -19.64 23.69
CA GLY A 39 -3.87 -19.59 23.81
C GLY A 39 -4.52 -20.90 24.29
N VAL A 40 -3.77 -22.00 24.32
CA VAL A 40 -4.27 -23.35 24.69
C VAL A 40 -3.59 -23.88 25.95
N ASN A 41 -2.36 -23.44 26.21
CA ASN A 41 -1.54 -23.91 27.31
C ASN A 41 -2.09 -23.51 28.69
N ASN A 42 -2.25 -24.51 29.58
CA ASN A 42 -2.76 -24.36 30.94
C ASN A 42 -1.68 -24.53 32.04
N TRP A 43 -0.39 -24.46 31.69
CA TRP A 43 0.72 -24.77 32.60
C TRP A 43 0.65 -24.06 33.96
N VAL A 44 0.30 -22.76 33.98
CA VAL A 44 0.16 -21.99 35.24
C VAL A 44 -0.94 -22.58 36.11
N TYR A 45 -2.09 -22.90 35.52
CA TYR A 45 -3.21 -23.53 36.21
C TYR A 45 -2.82 -24.91 36.73
N ASP A 46 -2.15 -25.72 35.91
CA ASP A 46 -1.71 -27.06 36.30
C ASP A 46 -0.74 -27.01 37.48
N GLN A 47 0.22 -26.07 37.49
CA GLN A 47 1.13 -25.89 38.64
C GLN A 47 0.39 -25.47 39.92
N TYR A 48 -0.64 -24.62 39.81
CA TYR A 48 -1.48 -24.28 40.98
C TYR A 48 -2.29 -25.48 41.46
N GLN A 49 -2.84 -26.29 40.56
CA GLN A 49 -3.62 -27.48 40.93
C GLN A 49 -2.78 -28.54 41.64
N LEU A 50 -1.48 -28.67 41.32
CA LEU A 50 -0.59 -29.59 42.01
C LEU A 50 -0.45 -29.29 43.52
N GLY A 51 -0.62 -28.03 43.93
CA GLY A 51 -0.70 -27.66 45.35
C GLY A 51 0.58 -27.86 46.17
N THR A 52 1.74 -28.04 45.54
CA THR A 52 3.02 -28.29 46.24
C THR A 52 3.88 -27.03 46.34
N SER A 53 4.73 -26.95 47.37
CA SER A 53 5.70 -25.85 47.53
C SER A 53 6.62 -25.67 46.31
N THR A 54 7.00 -26.78 45.67
CA THR A 54 7.82 -26.76 44.45
C THR A 54 7.06 -26.18 43.25
N ALA A 55 5.78 -26.53 43.07
CA ALA A 55 4.98 -25.99 41.98
C ALA A 55 4.68 -24.50 42.17
N TYR A 56 4.39 -24.06 43.39
CA TYR A 56 4.26 -22.64 43.70
C TYR A 56 5.54 -21.87 43.41
N LYS A 57 6.71 -22.40 43.81
CA LYS A 57 8.01 -21.79 43.51
C LYS A 57 8.18 -21.58 41.99
N LYS A 58 7.87 -22.57 41.16
CA LYS A 58 7.98 -22.46 39.69
C LYS A 58 7.14 -21.31 39.12
N VAL A 59 5.89 -21.19 39.58
CA VAL A 59 4.98 -20.14 39.12
C VAL A 59 5.45 -18.77 39.57
N PHE A 60 5.79 -18.61 40.85
CA PHE A 60 6.24 -17.32 41.40
C PHE A 60 7.60 -16.88 40.85
N THR A 61 8.53 -17.81 40.57
CA THR A 61 9.80 -17.48 39.89
C THR A 61 9.56 -17.02 38.44
N SER A 62 8.55 -17.56 37.77
CA SER A 62 8.22 -17.21 36.39
C SER A 62 7.34 -15.95 36.28
N LEU A 63 6.80 -15.45 37.39
CA LEU A 63 5.98 -14.25 37.42
C LEU A 63 6.85 -13.01 37.23
N MET A 64 6.59 -12.25 36.17
CA MET A 64 7.30 -11.00 35.93
C MET A 64 6.53 -9.84 36.53
N TRP A 65 5.34 -9.56 36.02
CA TRP A 65 4.61 -8.33 36.30
C TRP A 65 3.18 -8.65 36.72
N ILE A 66 2.64 -7.85 37.64
CA ILE A 66 1.24 -7.86 38.04
C ILE A 66 0.70 -6.46 37.76
N ALA A 67 -0.37 -6.38 36.98
CA ALA A 67 -1.05 -5.13 36.68
C ALA A 67 -2.48 -5.18 37.18
N ASN A 68 -2.81 -4.34 38.16
CA ASN A 68 -4.21 -4.12 38.56
C ASN A 68 -4.90 -3.23 37.53
N THR A 69 -6.12 -3.59 37.18
CA THR A 69 -6.89 -2.87 36.17
C THR A 69 -8.01 -2.10 36.86
N VAL A 70 -7.96 -0.77 36.75
CA VAL A 70 -8.92 0.14 37.36
C VAL A 70 -9.47 1.03 36.26
N THR A 71 -10.79 1.11 36.16
CA THR A 71 -11.47 1.98 35.21
C THR A 71 -11.46 3.42 35.74
N ALA A 72 -11.30 4.41 34.87
CA ALA A 72 -11.41 5.80 35.28
C ALA A 72 -12.83 6.10 35.81
N PRO A 73 -12.99 6.93 36.87
CA PRO A 73 -14.31 7.26 37.39
C PRO A 73 -15.19 7.90 36.32
N GLY A 74 -16.40 7.36 36.13
CA GLY A 74 -17.37 7.87 35.15
C GLY A 74 -17.17 7.39 33.72
N HIS A 75 -16.19 6.52 33.48
CA HIS A 75 -15.93 5.93 32.17
C HIS A 75 -16.26 4.44 32.15
N ASP A 76 -16.66 3.95 30.98
CA ASP A 76 -16.94 2.54 30.76
C ASP A 76 -15.70 1.77 30.31
N PHE A 77 -15.71 0.46 30.57
CA PHE A 77 -14.65 -0.43 30.13
C PHE A 77 -14.61 -0.49 28.59
N LEU A 78 -13.44 -0.23 27.98
CA LEU A 78 -13.22 -0.15 26.52
C LEU A 78 -13.94 1.02 25.82
N GLU A 79 -14.20 2.13 26.53
CA GLU A 79 -14.77 3.34 25.90
C GLU A 79 -13.82 3.99 24.86
N SER A 80 -12.50 3.87 25.05
CA SER A 80 -11.49 4.49 24.19
C SER A 80 -10.36 3.54 23.81
N ASP A 81 -9.83 3.70 22.59
CA ASP A 81 -8.65 2.96 22.14
C ASP A 81 -7.36 3.50 22.77
N VAL A 82 -6.63 2.63 23.47
CA VAL A 82 -5.34 2.97 24.09
C VAL A 82 -4.25 2.04 23.57
N ARG A 83 -3.10 2.62 23.18
CA ARG A 83 -1.89 1.86 22.84
C ARG A 83 -0.93 1.81 24.01
N MET A 84 -0.77 0.65 24.63
CA MET A 84 0.22 0.40 25.68
C MET A 84 1.51 -0.17 25.08
N LYS A 85 2.67 0.35 25.51
CA LYS A 85 4.00 -0.14 25.09
C LYS A 85 4.77 -0.62 26.31
N VAL A 86 4.96 -1.93 26.45
CA VAL A 86 5.82 -2.53 27.47
C VAL A 86 7.23 -2.65 26.90
N ARG A 87 8.22 -1.99 27.52
CA ARG A 87 9.63 -2.09 27.13
C ARG A 87 10.33 -3.03 28.10
N VAL A 88 10.87 -4.14 27.60
CA VAL A 88 11.66 -5.09 28.40
C VAL A 88 13.11 -5.03 27.95
N SER A 89 13.99 -4.57 28.84
CA SER A 89 15.44 -4.60 28.63
C SER A 89 16.01 -5.90 29.21
N LYS A 90 15.80 -7.02 28.53
CA LYS A 90 16.44 -8.29 28.90
C LYS A 90 17.83 -8.34 28.25
N GLN A 91 18.87 -8.58 29.04
CA GLN A 91 20.21 -8.84 28.51
C GLN A 91 20.14 -10.05 27.55
N TYR A 92 20.76 -9.93 26.38
CA TYR A 92 20.87 -11.04 25.44
C TYR A 92 21.69 -12.17 26.08
N ALA A 93 21.00 -13.18 26.59
CA ALA A 93 21.59 -14.47 26.90
C ALA A 93 21.54 -15.34 25.64
N ALA A 94 22.57 -16.16 25.42
CA ALA A 94 22.60 -17.10 24.28
C ALA A 94 21.40 -18.05 24.38
N TYR A 95 20.49 -17.99 23.40
CA TYR A 95 19.31 -18.85 23.30
C TYR A 95 19.54 -19.86 22.17
N ASN A 96 19.85 -21.11 22.53
CA ASN A 96 20.01 -22.20 21.57
C ASN A 96 18.62 -22.67 21.09
N ALA A 97 18.17 -22.18 19.92
CA ALA A 97 16.91 -22.62 19.31
C ALA A 97 17.05 -23.97 18.58
N THR A 98 17.99 -24.09 17.63
CA THR A 98 18.14 -25.27 16.76
C THR A 98 19.55 -25.86 16.74
N GLY A 99 20.49 -25.29 17.49
CA GLY A 99 21.91 -25.71 17.50
C GLY A 99 22.71 -25.32 16.25
N GLN A 100 22.07 -24.74 15.23
CA GLN A 100 22.77 -24.21 14.06
C GLN A 100 23.53 -22.91 14.43
N ASN A 101 24.71 -22.68 13.85
CA ASN A 101 25.62 -21.55 14.15
C ASN A 101 26.02 -21.41 15.63
N GLY A 102 26.13 -22.53 16.35
CA GLY A 102 26.60 -22.53 17.75
C GLY A 102 25.74 -21.69 18.70
N GLY A 103 24.44 -21.54 18.41
CA GLY A 103 23.51 -20.77 19.22
C GLY A 103 23.60 -19.25 19.04
N ARG A 104 24.40 -18.77 18.09
CA ARG A 104 24.47 -17.34 17.74
C ARG A 104 23.32 -16.97 16.81
N PRO A 105 22.65 -15.81 17.04
CA PRO A 105 21.55 -15.37 16.19
C PRO A 105 22.03 -15.24 14.74
N MET A 106 21.32 -15.90 13.84
CA MET A 106 21.51 -15.77 12.41
C MET A 106 20.50 -14.77 11.87
N TYR A 107 20.99 -13.87 11.03
CA TYR A 107 20.14 -12.98 10.25
C TYR A 107 20.23 -13.43 8.80
N SER A 108 19.08 -13.68 8.18
CA SER A 108 18.97 -13.77 6.73
C SER A 108 18.29 -12.51 6.23
N TRP A 109 18.73 -12.03 5.08
CA TRP A 109 18.03 -11.03 4.29
C TRP A 109 17.69 -11.68 2.96
N SER A 110 16.53 -11.32 2.40
CA SER A 110 16.09 -11.77 1.09
C SER A 110 15.78 -10.55 0.25
N MET A 111 16.26 -10.57 -1.00
CA MET A 111 16.01 -9.54 -2.01
C MET A 111 14.85 -9.96 -2.94
N ASN A 112 14.15 -11.06 -2.63
CA ASN A 112 13.13 -11.63 -3.50
C ASN A 112 12.00 -10.63 -3.80
N ASP A 113 11.66 -9.76 -2.85
CA ASP A 113 10.61 -8.75 -3.01
C ASP A 113 11.08 -7.50 -3.80
N LEU A 114 12.38 -7.38 -4.07
CA LEU A 114 12.98 -6.29 -4.87
C LEU A 114 13.41 -6.78 -6.25
N GLN A 115 12.96 -7.96 -6.67
CA GLN A 115 13.28 -8.52 -7.97
C GLN A 115 12.49 -7.84 -9.09
N THR A 116 13.15 -7.52 -10.20
CA THR A 116 12.50 -7.02 -11.42
C THR A 116 11.53 -8.08 -11.96
N THR A 117 10.23 -7.87 -11.76
CA THR A 117 9.18 -8.70 -12.37
C THR A 117 8.91 -8.22 -13.79
N THR A 118 9.23 -9.04 -14.79
CA THR A 118 8.87 -8.77 -16.18
C THR A 118 7.42 -9.20 -16.44
N ALA A 119 6.70 -8.45 -17.29
CA ALA A 119 5.32 -8.75 -17.71
C ALA A 119 4.25 -8.80 -16.58
N SER A 120 4.44 -8.07 -15.48
CA SER A 120 3.38 -7.88 -14.49
C SER A 120 2.22 -7.08 -15.09
N ARG A 121 1.01 -7.66 -15.11
CA ARG A 121 -0.20 -7.04 -15.67
C ARG A 121 -0.58 -5.74 -14.96
N ASP A 122 -0.36 -5.67 -13.64
CA ASP A 122 -0.69 -4.50 -12.85
C ASP A 122 0.24 -3.31 -13.18
N VAL A 123 1.52 -3.59 -13.41
CA VAL A 123 2.49 -2.57 -13.85
C VAL A 123 2.18 -2.11 -15.28
N LEU A 124 1.79 -3.04 -16.15
CA LEU A 124 1.39 -2.70 -17.52
C LEU A 124 0.15 -1.79 -17.57
N ALA A 125 -0.83 -1.99 -16.70
CA ALA A 125 -1.98 -1.10 -16.58
C ALA A 125 -1.56 0.33 -16.16
N SER A 126 -0.67 0.44 -15.17
CA SER A 126 -0.13 1.75 -14.75
C SER A 126 0.72 2.43 -15.84
N ALA A 127 1.38 1.65 -16.70
CA ALA A 127 2.13 2.19 -17.82
C ALA A 127 1.22 2.77 -18.92
N LEU A 128 0.02 2.21 -19.12
CA LEU A 128 -0.96 2.77 -20.05
C LEU A 128 -1.47 4.15 -19.62
N ASP A 129 -1.52 4.42 -18.31
CA ASP A 129 -1.95 5.73 -17.78
C ASP A 129 -0.98 6.87 -18.13
N LEU A 130 0.28 6.55 -18.44
CA LEU A 130 1.29 7.53 -18.87
C LEU A 130 1.05 8.04 -20.29
N ILE A 131 0.24 7.35 -21.10
CA ILE A 131 -0.06 7.76 -22.47
C ILE A 131 -0.86 9.07 -22.42
N ASN A 132 -0.34 10.09 -23.10
CA ASN A 132 -0.95 11.41 -23.13
C ASN A 132 -0.77 12.08 -24.50
N VAL A 133 -1.46 13.21 -24.69
CA VAL A 133 -1.41 14.04 -25.89
C VAL A 133 -0.93 15.44 -25.52
N VAL A 134 0.05 15.97 -26.27
CA VAL A 134 0.74 17.23 -25.96
C VAL A 134 0.88 18.09 -27.23
N PRO A 135 0.57 19.40 -27.16
CA PRO A 135 -0.06 20.10 -26.04
C PRO A 135 -1.55 19.75 -25.91
N ASN A 136 -2.07 19.74 -24.68
CA ASN A 136 -3.49 19.56 -24.40
C ASN A 136 -3.88 20.46 -23.21
N PRO A 137 -4.66 21.54 -23.43
CA PRO A 137 -5.34 21.90 -24.68
C PRO A 137 -4.37 22.46 -25.74
N TYR A 138 -4.64 22.20 -27.02
CA TYR A 138 -3.95 22.84 -28.14
C TYR A 138 -4.67 24.15 -28.49
N TYR A 139 -3.99 25.30 -28.39
CA TYR A 139 -4.55 26.62 -28.68
C TYR A 139 -3.83 27.26 -29.88
N ALA A 140 -4.08 26.75 -31.08
CA ALA A 140 -3.57 27.32 -32.34
C ALA A 140 -2.04 27.53 -32.41
N PHE A 141 -1.30 26.90 -31.50
CA PHE A 141 0.15 27.00 -31.36
C PHE A 141 0.68 25.77 -30.62
N SER A 142 1.84 25.30 -31.06
CA SER A 142 2.63 24.25 -30.42
C SER A 142 4.10 24.56 -30.65
N GLU A 143 4.95 24.39 -29.63
CA GLU A 143 6.39 24.62 -29.73
C GLU A 143 7.08 23.71 -30.78
N TYR A 144 6.39 22.65 -31.21
CA TYR A 144 6.87 21.73 -32.25
C TYR A 144 6.60 22.21 -33.68
N GLU A 145 5.85 23.31 -33.85
CA GLU A 145 5.55 23.89 -35.17
C GLU A 145 6.75 24.70 -35.66
N ARG A 146 7.22 24.41 -36.88
CA ARG A 146 8.33 25.15 -37.50
C ARG A 146 7.87 26.36 -38.31
N ASN A 147 6.64 26.31 -38.83
CA ASN A 147 6.10 27.30 -39.77
C ASN A 147 4.66 27.67 -39.38
N ARG A 148 4.18 28.86 -39.80
CA ARG A 148 2.79 29.34 -39.60
C ARG A 148 1.70 28.48 -40.23
N ILE A 149 2.07 27.49 -41.03
CA ILE A 149 1.15 26.56 -41.73
C ILE A 149 1.21 25.15 -41.10
N ASP A 150 2.27 24.84 -40.33
CA ASP A 150 2.36 23.55 -39.65
C ASP A 150 1.51 23.61 -38.37
N THR A 151 0.70 22.58 -38.15
CA THR A 151 -0.10 22.40 -36.94
C THR A 151 0.18 21.00 -36.42
N ARG A 152 0.78 20.88 -35.22
CA ARG A 152 1.29 19.59 -34.76
C ARG A 152 1.03 19.33 -33.29
N VAL A 153 0.42 18.17 -33.04
CA VAL A 153 0.20 17.59 -31.72
C VAL A 153 0.88 16.23 -31.66
N LYS A 154 1.47 15.90 -30.52
CA LYS A 154 2.17 14.63 -30.29
C LYS A 154 1.40 13.77 -29.32
N ILE A 155 1.22 12.51 -29.65
CA ILE A 155 0.76 11.48 -28.72
C ILE A 155 2.02 10.80 -28.19
N VAL A 156 2.22 10.83 -26.88
CA VAL A 156 3.49 10.47 -26.21
C VAL A 156 3.33 9.27 -25.30
N ASN A 157 4.47 8.68 -24.92
CA ASN A 157 4.58 7.49 -24.08
C ASN A 157 3.91 6.25 -24.70
N LEU A 158 3.93 6.16 -26.03
CA LEU A 158 3.37 5.03 -26.76
C LEU A 158 4.33 3.83 -26.74
N PRO A 159 3.81 2.59 -26.57
CA PRO A 159 4.61 1.37 -26.66
C PRO A 159 5.01 1.08 -28.12
N ASP A 160 5.90 0.10 -28.31
CA ASP A 160 6.47 -0.23 -29.64
C ASP A 160 5.39 -0.60 -30.68
N GLN A 161 4.38 -1.37 -30.25
CA GLN A 161 3.24 -1.76 -31.06
C GLN A 161 1.93 -1.27 -30.46
N CYS A 162 1.21 -0.41 -31.19
CA CYS A 162 -0.13 0.04 -30.81
C CYS A 162 -0.91 0.58 -32.01
N THR A 163 -2.24 0.60 -31.86
CA THR A 163 -3.15 1.27 -32.79
C THR A 163 -3.74 2.49 -32.12
N VAL A 164 -3.51 3.66 -32.71
CA VAL A 164 -4.08 4.93 -32.24
C VAL A 164 -5.21 5.33 -33.16
N THR A 165 -6.41 5.45 -32.61
CA THR A 165 -7.62 5.80 -33.35
C THR A 165 -8.25 7.07 -32.79
N ILE A 166 -8.52 8.03 -33.66
CA ILE A 166 -9.02 9.35 -33.27
C ILE A 166 -10.47 9.48 -33.71
N TYR A 167 -11.35 9.83 -32.77
CA TYR A 167 -12.77 10.01 -32.97
C TYR A 167 -13.20 11.43 -32.61
N ASN A 168 -14.28 11.90 -33.24
CA ASN A 168 -14.99 13.08 -32.75
C ASN A 168 -15.97 12.71 -31.60
N VAL A 169 -16.58 13.71 -30.98
CA VAL A 169 -17.61 13.51 -29.92
C VAL A 169 -18.83 12.69 -30.36
N SER A 170 -19.09 12.60 -31.66
CA SER A 170 -20.17 11.79 -32.23
C SER A 170 -19.75 10.34 -32.54
N GLY A 171 -18.51 9.95 -32.24
CA GLY A 171 -17.97 8.61 -32.52
C GLY A 171 -17.53 8.39 -33.98
N LYS A 172 -17.50 9.43 -34.82
CA LYS A 172 -17.00 9.34 -36.20
C LYS A 172 -15.48 9.25 -36.20
N LEU A 173 -14.95 8.27 -36.94
CA LEU A 173 -13.52 8.12 -37.19
C LEU A 173 -12.97 9.32 -37.96
N ILE A 174 -11.94 9.96 -37.40
CA ILE A 174 -11.23 11.08 -37.99
C ILE A 174 -9.94 10.59 -38.66
N ARG A 175 -9.14 9.81 -37.93
CA ARG A 175 -7.85 9.29 -38.39
C ARG A 175 -7.45 8.07 -37.56
N GLN A 176 -6.65 7.19 -38.15
CA GLN A 176 -6.04 6.06 -37.47
C GLN A 176 -4.56 5.96 -37.82
N PHE A 177 -3.74 5.62 -36.83
CA PHE A 177 -2.32 5.36 -36.98
C PHE A 177 -2.01 3.96 -36.46
N LYS A 178 -1.34 3.14 -37.28
CA LYS A 178 -0.78 1.87 -36.85
C LYS A 178 0.71 2.06 -36.59
N LYS A 179 1.14 1.75 -35.38
CA LYS A 179 2.53 1.91 -34.94
C LYS A 179 3.18 0.55 -34.74
N ASP A 180 4.37 0.40 -35.30
CA ASP A 180 5.18 -0.81 -35.23
C ASP A 180 6.69 -0.43 -35.26
N ASN A 181 7.07 0.48 -34.38
CA ASN A 181 8.44 1.01 -34.30
C ASN A 181 8.82 1.39 -32.86
N GLN A 182 10.11 1.58 -32.58
CA GLN A 182 10.62 1.90 -31.23
C GLN A 182 10.45 3.37 -30.80
N VAL A 183 9.89 4.23 -31.65
CA VAL A 183 9.72 5.67 -31.34
C VAL A 183 8.56 5.80 -30.36
N THR A 184 8.71 6.46 -29.22
CA THR A 184 7.65 6.52 -28.18
C THR A 184 6.56 7.58 -28.44
N SER A 185 6.46 8.10 -29.66
CA SER A 185 5.49 9.13 -30.01
C SER A 185 4.99 9.04 -31.46
N ILE A 186 3.81 9.62 -31.70
CA ILE A 186 3.23 9.83 -33.02
C ILE A 186 2.87 11.30 -33.18
N ASP A 187 3.22 11.86 -34.34
CA ASP A 187 2.89 13.23 -34.71
C ASP A 187 1.56 13.24 -35.49
N TRP A 188 0.59 13.97 -34.97
CA TRP A 188 -0.67 14.25 -35.64
C TRP A 188 -0.70 15.70 -36.11
N ASP A 189 -0.92 15.87 -37.41
CA ASP A 189 -1.02 17.15 -38.13
C ASP A 189 -2.38 17.85 -37.99
N LEU A 190 -3.26 17.38 -37.09
CA LEU A 190 -4.64 17.84 -36.92
C LEU A 190 -5.50 17.75 -38.20
N LYS A 191 -5.17 16.81 -39.09
CA LYS A 191 -5.97 16.50 -40.29
C LYS A 191 -6.62 15.13 -40.18
N ASN A 192 -7.74 14.97 -40.89
CA ASN A 192 -8.40 13.67 -41.05
C ASN A 192 -7.65 12.77 -42.06
N THR A 193 -8.17 11.56 -42.29
CA THR A 193 -7.56 10.59 -43.23
C THR A 193 -7.40 11.10 -44.67
N ILE A 194 -8.26 12.04 -45.11
CA ILE A 194 -8.19 12.62 -46.47
C ILE A 194 -7.40 13.94 -46.52
N GLY A 195 -6.68 14.30 -45.44
CA GLY A 195 -5.80 15.47 -45.40
C GLY A 195 -6.53 16.81 -45.17
N VAL A 196 -7.80 16.79 -44.79
CA VAL A 196 -8.57 18.00 -44.46
C VAL A 196 -8.39 18.33 -42.97
N PRO A 197 -8.06 19.60 -42.61
CA PRO A 197 -7.99 20.04 -41.22
C PRO A 197 -9.29 19.78 -40.47
N ILE A 198 -9.18 19.36 -39.21
CA ILE A 198 -10.34 19.17 -38.34
C ILE A 198 -10.89 20.51 -37.85
N ALA A 199 -12.13 20.52 -37.35
CA ALA A 199 -12.71 21.70 -36.70
C ALA A 199 -12.15 21.89 -35.28
N SER A 200 -12.31 23.09 -34.72
CA SER A 200 -12.03 23.31 -33.30
C SER A 200 -13.03 22.53 -32.45
N GLY A 201 -12.55 21.81 -31.43
CA GLY A 201 -13.42 21.05 -30.53
C GLY A 201 -12.73 19.96 -29.73
N VAL A 202 -13.55 19.13 -29.10
CA VAL A 202 -13.11 17.96 -28.31
C VAL A 202 -13.03 16.73 -29.21
N TYR A 203 -11.98 15.94 -29.03
CA TYR A 203 -11.74 14.67 -29.70
C TYR A 203 -11.36 13.59 -28.68
N LEU A 204 -11.65 12.34 -29.04
CA LEU A 204 -11.28 11.16 -28.26
C LEU A 204 -10.17 10.43 -29.00
N ILE A 205 -9.05 10.23 -28.32
CA ILE A 205 -7.91 9.46 -28.82
C ILE A 205 -7.94 8.13 -28.07
N HIS A 206 -8.25 7.06 -28.80
CA HIS A 206 -8.24 5.69 -28.30
C HIS A 206 -6.93 5.03 -28.71
N VAL A 207 -6.18 4.52 -27.73
CA VAL A 207 -4.92 3.81 -27.94
C VAL A 207 -5.11 2.38 -27.50
N GLU A 208 -5.03 1.46 -28.46
CA GLU A 208 -5.13 0.03 -28.24
C GLU A 208 -3.74 -0.60 -28.30
N VAL A 209 -3.38 -1.34 -27.25
CA VAL A 209 -2.10 -2.04 -27.14
C VAL A 209 -2.36 -3.55 -27.10
N PRO A 210 -1.96 -4.30 -28.13
CA PRO A 210 -2.24 -5.73 -28.23
C PRO A 210 -1.77 -6.51 -26.99
N GLY A 211 -2.67 -7.28 -26.39
CA GLY A 211 -2.35 -8.14 -25.24
C GLY A 211 -2.19 -7.44 -23.89
N VAL A 212 -2.32 -6.11 -23.83
CA VAL A 212 -2.20 -5.32 -22.59
C VAL A 212 -3.52 -4.66 -22.22
N GLY A 213 -4.12 -3.90 -23.13
CA GLY A 213 -5.35 -3.17 -22.87
C GLY A 213 -5.51 -1.93 -23.74
N GLU A 214 -6.40 -1.04 -23.33
CA GLU A 214 -6.73 0.18 -24.05
C GLU A 214 -6.70 1.42 -23.14
N ARG A 215 -6.40 2.57 -23.73
CA ARG A 215 -6.41 3.87 -23.05
C ARG A 215 -7.14 4.90 -23.90
N ILE A 216 -8.04 5.67 -23.27
CA ILE A 216 -8.74 6.78 -23.92
C ILE A 216 -8.22 8.10 -23.33
N VAL A 217 -7.77 8.99 -24.21
CA VAL A 217 -7.32 10.35 -23.86
C VAL A 217 -8.26 11.35 -24.51
N LYS A 218 -8.71 12.34 -23.73
CA LYS A 218 -9.54 13.45 -24.21
C LYS A 218 -8.63 14.58 -24.66
N PHE A 219 -8.79 15.02 -25.90
CA PHE A 219 -8.02 16.11 -26.49
C PHE A 219 -8.94 17.28 -26.83
N PHE A 220 -8.50 18.50 -26.57
CA PHE A 220 -9.14 19.71 -27.09
C PHE A 220 -8.19 20.43 -28.04
N GLY A 221 -8.65 20.66 -29.27
CA GLY A 221 -7.92 21.44 -30.28
C GLY A 221 -8.69 22.68 -30.67
N GLY A 222 -8.09 23.86 -30.47
CA GLY A 222 -8.53 25.13 -31.03
C GLY A 222 -7.71 25.46 -32.28
N MET A 223 -8.35 25.42 -33.45
CA MET A 223 -7.73 25.77 -34.73
C MET A 223 -7.73 27.28 -34.95
N ARG A 224 -6.66 27.81 -35.54
CA ARG A 224 -6.63 29.18 -36.09
C ARG A 224 -7.26 29.22 -37.48
N GLN A 225 -7.77 30.38 -37.85
CA GLN A 225 -8.06 30.66 -39.25
C GLN A 225 -6.75 30.61 -40.04
N VAL A 226 -6.76 29.92 -41.18
CA VAL A 226 -5.59 29.84 -42.06
C VAL A 226 -5.46 31.19 -42.77
N ASP A 227 -4.41 31.93 -42.43
CA ASP A 227 -4.04 33.18 -43.07
C ASP A 227 -3.18 32.87 -44.31
N LEU A 228 -3.71 33.18 -45.49
CA LEU A 228 -3.10 32.88 -46.80
C LEU A 228 -2.57 34.15 -47.49
N GLU A 229 -2.57 35.31 -46.82
CA GLU A 229 -2.26 36.59 -47.48
C GLU A 229 -0.75 36.89 -47.62
N THR A 230 0.13 35.96 -47.27
CA THR A 230 1.57 36.11 -47.55
C THR A 230 2.24 34.73 -47.69
N ILE A 231 2.21 34.19 -48.91
CA ILE A 231 3.16 33.18 -49.40
C ILE A 231 4.23 33.92 -50.19
#